data_AF-A0A8J8EZD7-F1
#
_entry.id   AF-A0A8J8EZD7-F1
#
_cell.length_a   1.000
_cell.length_b   1.000
_cell.length_c   1.000
_cell.angle_alpha   90.00
_cell.angle_beta   90.00
_cell.angle_gamma   90.00
#
_symmetry.space_group_name_H-M   'P 1'
#
loop_
_entity.id
_entity.type
_entity.pdbx_description
1 polymer ?
#
loop_
_entity_poly.entity_id
_entity_poly.type
_entity_poly.pdbx_seq_one_letter_code
_entity_poly.pdbx_strand_id
1 'polypeptide(L)'
;MGGTSGGKRSTTLGEDLDETTAAIMDAVYRALSRNGYPATTMSEIAAEFEKSKSLLYYHYDSKEEILNDFFAHLCEHLETTLVEDRYDDPREQLLALIDRLLPAEMDDEELRFRRAFFEIRSQAPHNQSYHEQIERSDEIVLEALTETIRRGVEEGRFVDVDPEREAELLFSTSYGIMERGVTLEDRGIIERNRATLRDRIDRWLLEEE
;
A
#
# COMPACT_ATOMS: atom_id res chain seq x y z
N MET A 1 -44.21 24.43 -27.99
CA MET A 1 -43.53 25.42 -27.13
C MET A 1 -42.94 24.67 -25.95
N GLY A 2 -41.69 24.98 -25.58
CA GLY A 2 -41.07 24.54 -24.33
C GLY A 2 -40.33 23.21 -24.37
N GLY A 3 -39.24 23.14 -25.14
CA GLY A 3 -38.24 22.09 -24.99
C GLY A 3 -37.34 22.39 -23.79
N THR A 4 -37.27 21.41 -22.89
CA THR A 4 -36.45 21.36 -21.68
C THR A 4 -34.95 21.38 -22.01
N SER A 5 -34.23 22.31 -21.40
CA SER A 5 -32.77 22.32 -21.31
C SER A 5 -32.39 22.25 -19.84
N GLY A 6 -31.62 21.23 -19.46
CA GLY A 6 -31.09 21.11 -18.10
C GLY A 6 -30.28 19.84 -17.89
N GLY A 7 -28.94 20.00 -17.86
CA GLY A 7 -28.04 19.20 -17.02
C GLY A 7 -27.51 17.86 -17.57
N LYS A 8 -26.39 17.89 -18.30
CA LYS A 8 -25.49 16.73 -18.50
C LYS A 8 -23.99 17.07 -18.37
N ARG A 9 -23.63 18.22 -17.78
CA ARG A 9 -22.22 18.68 -17.72
C ARG A 9 -21.44 18.28 -16.45
N SER A 10 -22.04 17.50 -15.54
CA SER A 10 -21.40 17.21 -14.24
C SER A 10 -20.59 15.91 -14.20
N THR A 11 -20.78 14.99 -15.15
CA THR A 11 -20.16 13.65 -15.12
C THR A 11 -18.75 13.66 -15.74
N THR A 12 -18.59 14.33 -16.87
CA THR A 12 -17.31 14.38 -17.63
C THR A 12 -16.18 15.08 -16.87
N LEU A 13 -16.47 16.15 -16.13
CA LEU A 13 -15.46 16.87 -15.34
C LEU A 13 -14.94 16.03 -14.16
N GLY A 14 -15.76 15.14 -13.59
CA GLY A 14 -15.33 14.22 -12.54
C GLY A 14 -14.45 13.10 -13.07
N GLU A 15 -14.83 12.53 -14.22
CA GLU A 15 -14.05 11.50 -14.93
C GLU A 15 -12.69 12.05 -15.41
N ASP A 16 -12.66 13.26 -15.99
CA ASP A 16 -11.42 13.90 -16.46
C ASP A 16 -10.45 14.24 -15.30
N LEU A 17 -11.00 14.59 -14.12
CA LEU A 17 -10.21 14.84 -12.91
C LEU A 17 -9.63 13.54 -12.36
N ASP A 18 -10.42 12.46 -12.32
CA ASP A 18 -9.97 11.15 -11.85
C ASP A 18 -8.86 10.58 -12.75
N GLU A 19 -9.02 10.66 -14.06
CA GLU A 19 -7.97 10.28 -15.03
C GLU A 19 -6.70 11.15 -14.89
N THR A 20 -6.85 12.41 -14.51
CA THR A 20 -5.71 13.31 -14.29
C THR A 20 -4.99 12.97 -13.00
N THR A 21 -5.72 12.74 -11.92
CA THR A 21 -5.17 12.30 -10.64
C THR A 21 -4.43 10.98 -10.81
N ALA A 22 -5.03 9.96 -11.44
CA ALA A 22 -4.38 8.68 -11.70
C ALA A 22 -3.08 8.83 -12.49
N ALA A 23 -3.07 9.66 -13.54
CA ALA A 23 -1.87 9.94 -14.32
C ALA A 23 -0.78 10.68 -13.51
N ILE A 24 -1.16 11.53 -12.56
CA ILE A 24 -0.21 12.18 -11.64
C ILE A 24 0.37 11.14 -10.67
N MET A 25 -0.47 10.29 -10.07
CA MET A 25 -0.01 9.24 -9.14
C MET A 25 0.96 8.26 -9.81
N ASP A 26 0.69 7.89 -11.05
CA ASP A 26 1.57 7.03 -11.86
C ASP A 26 2.90 7.73 -12.19
N ALA A 27 2.87 9.04 -12.51
CA ALA A 27 4.09 9.82 -12.71
C ALA A 27 4.94 9.92 -11.42
N VAL A 28 4.31 10.06 -10.26
CA VAL A 28 4.98 10.08 -8.96
C VAL A 28 5.62 8.72 -8.66
N TYR A 29 4.88 7.64 -8.86
CA TYR A 29 5.37 6.28 -8.71
C TYR A 29 6.62 6.05 -9.57
N ARG A 30 6.57 6.40 -10.86
CA ARG A 30 7.72 6.26 -11.78
C ARG A 30 8.91 7.13 -11.37
N ALA A 31 8.66 8.38 -10.99
CA ALA A 31 9.72 9.30 -10.59
C ALA A 31 10.44 8.80 -9.32
N LEU A 32 9.69 8.34 -8.32
CA LEU A 32 10.24 7.73 -7.10
C LEU A 32 11.02 6.45 -7.43
N SER A 33 10.47 5.59 -8.28
CA SER A 33 11.12 4.33 -8.69
C SER A 33 12.40 4.55 -9.47
N ARG A 34 12.53 5.64 -10.22
CA ARG A 34 13.74 5.95 -11.00
C ARG A 34 14.79 6.69 -10.17
N ASN A 35 14.36 7.68 -9.40
CA ASN A 35 15.26 8.65 -8.78
C ASN A 35 15.46 8.43 -7.27
N GLY A 36 14.61 7.62 -6.62
CA GLY A 36 14.53 7.56 -5.16
C GLY A 36 13.84 8.81 -4.58
N TYR A 37 13.65 8.82 -3.27
CA TYR A 37 12.98 9.96 -2.61
C TYR A 37 13.84 11.24 -2.62
N PRO A 38 15.14 11.23 -2.23
CA PRO A 38 15.91 12.47 -2.13
C PRO A 38 16.07 13.22 -3.46
N ALA A 39 16.21 12.50 -4.58
CA ALA A 39 16.48 13.11 -5.88
C ALA A 39 15.21 13.40 -6.70
N THR A 40 14.04 12.88 -6.31
CA THR A 40 12.78 13.24 -6.97
C THR A 40 12.47 14.72 -6.75
N THR A 41 12.19 15.47 -7.83
CA THR A 41 11.77 16.88 -7.80
C THR A 41 10.47 17.06 -8.59
N MET A 42 9.83 18.23 -8.48
CA MET A 42 8.69 18.62 -9.33
C MET A 42 9.00 18.45 -10.82
N SER A 43 10.23 18.76 -11.25
CA SER A 43 10.64 18.63 -12.65
C SER A 43 10.80 17.19 -13.11
N GLU A 44 11.24 16.30 -12.21
CA GLU A 44 11.32 14.86 -12.48
C GLU A 44 9.93 14.23 -12.58
N ILE A 45 9.02 14.57 -11.66
CA ILE A 45 7.61 14.11 -11.73
C ILE A 45 6.95 14.62 -13.02
N ALA A 46 7.16 15.88 -13.37
CA ALA A 46 6.65 16.46 -14.61
C ALA A 46 7.26 15.84 -15.89
N ALA A 47 8.39 15.15 -15.80
CA ALA A 47 8.99 14.43 -16.92
C ALA A 47 8.33 13.05 -17.13
N GLU A 48 7.81 12.43 -16.07
CA GLU A 48 7.05 11.18 -16.12
C GLU A 48 5.55 11.38 -16.42
N PHE A 49 5.06 12.62 -16.27
CA PHE A 49 3.67 12.96 -16.48
C PHE A 49 3.32 13.08 -17.97
N GLU A 50 2.53 12.14 -18.47
CA GLU A 50 2.20 11.99 -19.90
C GLU A 50 1.33 13.13 -20.48
N LYS A 51 0.70 13.94 -19.61
CA LYS A 51 -0.08 15.12 -20.02
C LYS A 51 0.83 16.35 -20.15
N SER A 52 0.44 17.50 -19.60
CA SER A 52 1.23 18.73 -19.71
C SER A 52 1.87 19.11 -18.38
N LYS A 53 3.14 19.56 -18.40
CA LYS A 53 3.82 20.07 -17.20
C LYS A 53 3.00 21.18 -16.53
N SER A 54 2.42 22.07 -17.32
CA SER A 54 1.56 23.16 -16.82
C SER A 54 0.35 22.67 -16.03
N LEU A 55 -0.20 21.49 -16.37
CA LEU A 55 -1.30 20.90 -15.63
C LEU A 55 -0.83 20.38 -14.26
N LEU A 56 0.34 19.73 -14.17
CA LEU A 56 0.90 19.32 -12.87
C LEU A 56 1.13 20.53 -11.95
N TYR A 57 1.78 21.58 -12.47
CA TYR A 57 2.01 22.83 -11.72
C TYR A 57 0.73 23.65 -11.47
N TYR A 58 -0.38 23.31 -12.11
CA TYR A 58 -1.69 23.88 -11.78
C TYR A 58 -2.34 23.16 -10.59
N HIS A 59 -2.10 21.86 -10.46
CA HIS A 59 -2.62 21.06 -9.34
C HIS A 59 -1.78 21.17 -8.08
N TYR A 60 -0.47 21.39 -8.21
CA TYR A 60 0.46 21.30 -7.10
C TYR A 60 1.54 22.37 -7.13
N ASP A 61 1.77 22.99 -5.97
CA ASP A 61 2.79 24.02 -5.78
C ASP A 61 4.14 23.42 -5.34
N SER A 62 4.14 22.21 -4.79
CA SER A 62 5.35 21.57 -4.22
C SER A 62 5.37 20.06 -4.36
N LYS A 63 6.57 19.48 -4.22
CA LYS A 63 6.77 18.01 -4.19
C LYS A 63 6.06 17.42 -2.97
N GLU A 64 6.13 18.12 -1.84
CA GLU A 64 5.57 17.69 -0.56
C GLU A 64 4.05 17.54 -0.65
N GLU A 65 3.38 18.50 -1.30
CA GLU A 65 1.94 18.44 -1.55
C GLU A 65 1.55 17.25 -2.43
N ILE A 66 2.25 17.03 -3.55
CA ILE A 66 2.04 15.86 -4.42
C ILE A 66 2.22 14.56 -3.62
N LEU A 67 3.29 14.48 -2.83
CA LEU A 67 3.60 13.26 -2.10
C LEU A 67 2.57 12.99 -0.99
N ASN A 68 2.06 14.02 -0.33
CA ASN A 68 0.98 13.84 0.66
C ASN A 68 -0.26 13.23 0.02
N ASP A 69 -0.70 13.76 -1.12
CA ASP A 69 -1.84 13.22 -1.89
C ASP A 69 -1.55 11.81 -2.40
N PHE A 70 -0.33 11.56 -2.88
CA PHE A 70 0.09 10.24 -3.33
C PHE A 70 0.02 9.21 -2.20
N PHE A 71 0.45 9.54 -0.97
CA PHE A 71 0.34 8.60 0.16
C PHE A 71 -1.10 8.42 0.63
N ALA A 72 -1.90 9.48 0.63
CA ALA A 72 -3.33 9.36 0.91
C ALA A 72 -3.99 8.40 -0.10
N HIS A 73 -3.68 8.56 -1.39
CA HIS A 73 -4.16 7.68 -2.46
C HIS A 73 -3.72 6.22 -2.27
N LEU A 74 -2.45 5.98 -1.86
CA LEU A 74 -2.00 4.63 -1.54
C LEU A 74 -2.73 4.02 -0.34
N CYS A 75 -3.02 4.81 0.70
CA CYS A 75 -3.79 4.34 1.85
C CYS A 75 -5.24 4.00 1.46
N GLU A 76 -5.90 4.84 0.67
CA GLU A 76 -7.25 4.59 0.15
C GLU A 76 -7.29 3.35 -0.74
N HIS A 77 -6.26 3.17 -1.59
CA HIS A 77 -6.13 1.97 -2.42
C HIS A 77 -5.91 0.72 -1.57
N LEU A 78 -5.11 0.81 -0.51
CA LEU A 78 -4.90 -0.28 0.44
C LEU A 78 -6.21 -0.65 1.15
N GLU A 79 -6.94 0.31 1.71
CA GLU A 79 -8.24 0.10 2.35
C GLU A 79 -9.21 -0.61 1.39
N THR A 80 -9.32 -0.09 0.17
CA THR A 80 -10.21 -0.66 -0.87
C THR A 80 -9.84 -2.10 -1.20
N THR A 81 -8.56 -2.35 -1.44
CA THR A 81 -8.06 -3.70 -1.78
C THR A 81 -8.35 -4.70 -0.65
N LEU A 82 -8.12 -4.31 0.61
CA LEU A 82 -8.37 -5.20 1.75
C LEU A 82 -9.86 -5.49 1.98
N VAL A 83 -10.75 -4.60 1.53
CA VAL A 83 -12.20 -4.83 1.57
C VAL A 83 -12.65 -5.73 0.42
N GLU A 84 -12.08 -5.58 -0.77
CA GLU A 84 -12.43 -6.35 -1.97
C GLU A 84 -11.87 -7.78 -1.93
N ASP A 85 -10.63 -7.97 -1.46
CA ASP A 85 -9.94 -9.26 -1.38
C ASP A 85 -10.27 -10.02 -0.09
N ARG A 86 -11.58 -10.21 0.16
CA ARG A 86 -12.08 -11.01 1.29
C ARG A 86 -12.28 -12.47 0.92
N TYR A 87 -11.65 -13.34 1.70
CA TYR A 87 -11.78 -14.79 1.66
C TYR A 87 -12.63 -15.27 2.83
N ASP A 88 -13.47 -16.27 2.58
CA ASP A 88 -14.29 -16.90 3.62
C ASP A 88 -13.41 -17.66 4.62
N ASP A 89 -12.41 -18.39 4.13
CA ASP A 89 -11.47 -19.12 4.99
C ASP A 89 -10.46 -18.15 5.67
N PRO A 90 -10.41 -18.10 7.02
CA PRO A 90 -9.43 -17.28 7.75
C PRO A 90 -7.98 -17.57 7.38
N ARG A 91 -7.65 -18.82 7.04
CA ARG A 91 -6.30 -19.18 6.62
C ARG A 91 -5.97 -18.58 5.26
N GLU A 92 -6.82 -18.79 4.25
CA GLU A 92 -6.64 -18.17 2.93
C GLU A 92 -6.53 -16.64 3.02
N GLN A 93 -7.38 -15.99 3.81
CA GLN A 93 -7.32 -14.55 4.05
C GLN A 93 -5.95 -14.13 4.61
N LEU A 94 -5.46 -14.83 5.65
CA LEU A 94 -4.21 -14.48 6.30
C LEU A 94 -3.01 -14.69 5.37
N LEU A 95 -3.03 -15.75 4.56
CA LEU A 95 -2.01 -16.00 3.55
C LEU A 95 -2.02 -14.91 2.47
N ALA A 96 -3.19 -14.44 2.03
CA ALA A 96 -3.30 -13.33 1.08
C ALA A 96 -2.74 -12.02 1.66
N LEU A 97 -2.99 -11.73 2.94
CA LEU A 97 -2.40 -10.57 3.64
C LEU A 97 -0.86 -10.66 3.69
N ILE A 98 -0.32 -11.85 4.01
CA ILE A 98 1.15 -12.06 4.01
C ILE A 98 1.73 -11.92 2.61
N ASP A 99 1.06 -12.44 1.58
CA ASP A 99 1.52 -12.32 0.19
C ASP A 99 1.47 -10.86 -0.28
N ARG A 100 0.54 -10.04 0.21
CA ARG A 100 0.51 -8.61 -0.06
C ARG A 100 1.67 -7.86 0.60
N LEU A 101 2.00 -8.22 1.84
CA LEU A 101 3.11 -7.62 2.58
C LEU A 101 4.49 -8.08 2.05
N LEU A 102 4.59 -9.32 1.56
CA LEU A 102 5.82 -9.97 1.10
C LEU A 102 5.62 -10.64 -0.28
N PRO A 103 5.40 -9.88 -1.36
CA PRO A 103 5.04 -10.43 -2.66
C PRO A 103 6.03 -11.48 -3.19
N ALA A 104 5.48 -12.50 -3.87
CA ALA A 104 6.24 -13.60 -4.47
C ALA A 104 7.14 -13.14 -5.59
N GLU A 105 6.59 -12.29 -6.43
CA GLU A 105 7.28 -11.66 -7.54
C GLU A 105 7.20 -10.15 -7.33
N MET A 106 8.30 -9.50 -7.63
CA MET A 106 8.43 -8.06 -7.59
C MET A 106 9.28 -7.75 -8.81
N ASP A 107 8.96 -6.74 -9.60
CA ASP A 107 9.89 -6.33 -10.67
C ASP A 107 10.94 -5.38 -10.11
N ASP A 108 11.88 -4.93 -10.94
CA ASP A 108 12.92 -4.00 -10.47
C ASP A 108 12.37 -2.60 -10.21
N GLU A 109 11.25 -2.22 -10.81
CA GLU A 109 10.61 -0.93 -10.59
C GLU A 109 9.93 -0.89 -9.23
N GLU A 110 9.14 -1.90 -8.89
CA GLU A 110 8.52 -2.07 -7.57
C GLU A 110 9.57 -2.16 -6.47
N LEU A 111 10.69 -2.87 -6.70
CA LEU A 111 11.78 -2.94 -5.74
C LEU A 111 12.36 -1.55 -5.44
N ARG A 112 12.59 -0.74 -6.48
CA ARG A 112 13.08 0.63 -6.33
C ARG A 112 12.04 1.55 -5.69
N PHE A 113 10.76 1.37 -6.03
CA PHE A 113 9.66 2.09 -5.40
C PHE A 113 9.64 1.84 -3.89
N ARG A 114 9.68 0.56 -3.46
CA ARG A 114 9.67 0.21 -2.04
C ARG A 114 10.88 0.75 -1.30
N ARG A 115 12.05 0.78 -1.94
CA ARG A 115 13.24 1.47 -1.39
C ARG A 115 13.01 2.97 -1.22
N ALA A 116 12.44 3.64 -2.22
CA ALA A 116 12.09 5.07 -2.10
C ALA A 116 11.05 5.31 -1.00
N PHE A 117 10.07 4.41 -0.87
CA PHE A 117 9.06 4.47 0.19
C PHE A 117 9.68 4.30 1.59
N PHE A 118 10.68 3.43 1.75
CA PHE A 118 11.44 3.35 3.00
C PHE A 118 12.19 4.65 3.32
N GLU A 119 12.81 5.28 2.33
CA GLU A 119 13.46 6.58 2.50
C GLU A 119 12.46 7.65 2.98
N ILE A 120 11.22 7.64 2.47
CA ILE A 120 10.13 8.50 2.94
C ILE A 120 9.74 8.16 4.39
N ARG A 121 9.57 6.89 4.73
CA ARG A 121 9.26 6.45 6.10
C ARG A 121 10.29 6.96 7.10
N SER A 122 11.57 7.00 6.72
CA SER A 122 12.63 7.57 7.56
C SER A 122 12.46 9.06 7.90
N GLN A 123 11.67 9.80 7.13
CA GLN A 123 11.37 11.22 7.35
C GLN A 123 10.18 11.46 8.29
N ALA A 124 9.38 10.44 8.60
CA ALA A 124 8.17 10.57 9.40
C ALA A 124 8.39 11.28 10.76
N PRO A 125 9.49 11.05 11.50
CA PRO A 125 9.74 11.77 12.76
C PRO A 125 9.90 13.29 12.61
N HIS A 126 10.04 13.80 11.37
CA HIS A 126 10.28 15.20 11.05
C HIS A 126 9.21 15.79 10.12
N ASN A 127 8.25 14.98 9.65
CA ASN A 127 7.16 15.40 8.79
C ASN A 127 5.84 14.83 9.30
N GLN A 128 4.99 15.70 9.86
CA GLN A 128 3.72 15.32 10.47
C GLN A 128 2.77 14.64 9.48
N SER A 129 2.69 15.12 8.24
CA SER A 129 1.78 14.51 7.26
C SER A 129 2.22 13.09 6.90
N TYR A 130 3.52 12.86 6.75
CA TYR A 130 4.02 11.49 6.52
C TYR A 130 3.78 10.59 7.74
N HIS A 131 3.97 11.12 8.94
CA HIS A 131 3.68 10.38 10.17
C HIS A 131 2.22 9.91 10.22
N GLU A 132 1.26 10.81 10.00
CA GLU A 132 -0.17 10.51 10.00
C GLU A 132 -0.55 9.47 8.93
N GLN A 133 0.02 9.56 7.72
CA GLN A 133 -0.27 8.58 6.66
C GLN A 133 0.34 7.20 6.95
N ILE A 134 1.53 7.15 7.54
CA ILE A 134 2.17 5.89 7.93
C ILE A 134 1.41 5.24 9.09
N GLU A 135 1.03 6.02 10.10
CA GLU A 135 0.20 5.54 11.22
C GLU A 135 -1.11 4.95 10.70
N ARG A 136 -1.82 5.68 9.84
CA ARG A 136 -3.04 5.19 9.21
C ARG A 136 -2.81 3.89 8.42
N SER A 137 -1.77 3.83 7.59
CA SER A 137 -1.44 2.63 6.81
C SER A 137 -1.15 1.42 7.72
N ASP A 138 -0.46 1.62 8.83
CA ASP A 138 -0.12 0.56 9.78
C ASP A 138 -1.39 0.09 10.53
N GLU A 139 -2.27 1.01 10.94
CA GLU A 139 -3.57 0.71 11.57
C GLU A 139 -4.45 -0.16 10.67
N ILE A 140 -4.58 0.20 9.39
CA ILE A 140 -5.38 -0.54 8.40
C ILE A 140 -4.91 -2.01 8.30
N VAL A 141 -3.58 -2.23 8.21
CA VAL A 141 -3.01 -3.57 8.08
C VAL A 141 -3.16 -4.36 9.38
N LEU A 142 -2.88 -3.73 10.53
CA LEU A 142 -3.00 -4.37 11.83
C LEU A 142 -4.45 -4.77 12.13
N GLU A 143 -5.43 -3.93 11.79
CA GLU A 143 -6.85 -4.26 11.93
C GLU A 143 -7.22 -5.46 11.07
N ALA A 144 -6.81 -5.48 9.79
CA ALA A 144 -7.09 -6.59 8.88
C ALA A 144 -6.47 -7.92 9.36
N LEU A 145 -5.21 -7.89 9.82
CA LEU A 145 -4.56 -9.07 10.40
C LEU A 145 -5.26 -9.53 11.67
N THR A 146 -5.56 -8.61 12.60
CA THR A 146 -6.18 -8.92 13.89
C THR A 146 -7.56 -9.53 13.69
N GLU A 147 -8.39 -8.94 12.84
CA GLU A 147 -9.74 -9.44 12.57
C GLU A 147 -9.71 -10.82 11.91
N THR A 148 -8.78 -11.04 10.98
CA THR A 148 -8.60 -12.35 10.34
C THR A 148 -8.20 -13.43 11.35
N ILE A 149 -7.27 -13.13 12.26
CA ILE A 149 -6.83 -14.08 13.30
C ILE A 149 -7.96 -14.34 14.29
N ARG A 150 -8.64 -13.29 14.76
CA ARG A 150 -9.79 -13.39 15.68
C ARG A 150 -10.87 -14.30 15.11
N ARG A 151 -11.27 -14.06 13.86
CA ARG A 151 -12.25 -14.90 13.15
C ARG A 151 -11.81 -16.37 13.12
N GLY A 152 -10.54 -16.65 12.79
CA GLY A 152 -10.04 -18.02 12.78
C GLY A 152 -10.03 -18.70 14.14
N VAL A 153 -9.79 -17.96 15.23
CA VAL A 153 -9.91 -18.49 16.60
C VAL A 153 -11.38 -18.76 16.97
N GLU A 154 -12.27 -17.81 16.69
CA GLU A 154 -13.71 -17.91 16.99
C GLU A 154 -14.40 -19.04 16.22
N GLU A 155 -13.97 -19.29 14.98
CA GLU A 155 -14.46 -20.39 14.13
C GLU A 155 -13.81 -21.74 14.47
N GLY A 156 -12.85 -21.79 15.41
CA GLY A 156 -12.12 -23.01 15.77
C GLY A 156 -11.21 -23.53 14.65
N ARG A 157 -10.83 -22.66 13.70
CA ARG A 157 -9.85 -22.96 12.63
C ARG A 157 -8.42 -22.82 13.13
N PHE A 158 -8.19 -21.89 14.04
CA PHE A 158 -6.88 -21.63 14.66
C PHE A 158 -6.88 -22.05 16.13
N VAL A 159 -5.71 -22.43 16.64
CA VAL A 159 -5.45 -22.57 18.08
C VAL A 159 -5.73 -21.24 18.81
N ASP A 160 -6.08 -21.33 20.09
CA ASP A 160 -6.36 -20.17 20.95
C ASP A 160 -5.11 -19.29 21.15
N VAL A 161 -4.95 -18.30 20.28
CA VAL A 161 -3.89 -17.27 20.31
C VAL A 161 -4.48 -15.91 20.65
N ASP A 162 -3.64 -14.99 21.10
CA ASP A 162 -3.98 -13.57 21.26
C ASP A 162 -3.90 -12.87 19.88
N PRO A 163 -5.05 -12.47 19.27
CA PRO A 163 -5.08 -11.96 17.90
C PRO A 163 -4.25 -10.70 17.72
N GLU A 164 -4.33 -9.76 18.65
CA GLU A 164 -3.63 -8.49 18.62
C GLU A 164 -2.12 -8.70 18.68
N ARG A 165 -1.64 -9.59 19.57
CA ARG A 165 -0.20 -9.87 19.69
C ARG A 165 0.35 -10.58 18.47
N GLU A 166 -0.39 -11.52 17.90
CA GLU A 166 0.08 -12.26 16.73
C GLU A 166 0.01 -11.39 15.46
N ALA A 167 -1.00 -10.53 15.32
CA ALA A 167 -1.05 -9.53 14.25
C ALA A 167 0.15 -8.58 14.30
N GLU A 168 0.46 -8.03 15.49
CA GLU A 168 1.62 -7.16 15.71
C GLU A 168 2.93 -7.88 15.34
N LEU A 169 3.11 -9.12 15.77
CA LEU A 169 4.30 -9.90 15.45
C LEU A 169 4.42 -10.18 13.96
N LEU A 170 3.33 -10.58 13.29
CA LEU A 170 3.32 -10.83 11.84
C LEU A 170 3.63 -9.56 11.06
N PHE A 171 3.04 -8.42 11.44
CA PHE A 171 3.26 -7.14 10.79
C PHE A 171 4.69 -6.65 10.97
N SER A 172 5.16 -6.57 12.22
CA SER A 172 6.54 -6.17 12.55
C SER A 172 7.58 -7.06 11.86
N THR A 173 7.34 -8.38 11.80
CA THR A 173 8.23 -9.31 11.12
C THR A 173 8.22 -9.11 9.61
N SER A 174 7.04 -8.97 8.99
CA SER A 174 6.90 -8.73 7.55
C SER A 174 7.54 -7.42 7.14
N TYR A 175 7.33 -6.35 7.91
CA TYR A 175 7.99 -5.07 7.72
C TYR A 175 9.52 -5.22 7.75
N GLY A 176 10.07 -5.83 8.80
CA GLY A 176 11.52 -6.03 8.92
C GLY A 176 12.11 -6.90 7.81
N ILE A 177 11.38 -7.90 7.30
CA ILE A 177 11.78 -8.72 6.15
C ILE A 177 11.85 -7.87 4.89
N MET A 178 10.78 -7.11 4.60
CA MET A 178 10.69 -6.27 3.43
C MET A 178 11.82 -5.24 3.43
N GLU A 179 12.01 -4.53 4.54
CA GLU A 179 13.03 -3.49 4.65
C GLU A 179 14.45 -4.02 4.45
N ARG A 180 14.76 -5.19 5.02
CA ARG A 180 16.05 -5.85 4.80
C ARG A 180 16.22 -6.30 3.34
N GLY A 181 15.16 -6.82 2.73
CA GLY A 181 15.17 -7.26 1.34
C GLY A 181 15.43 -6.11 0.37
N VAL A 182 14.73 -4.99 0.53
CA VAL A 182 14.90 -3.82 -0.34
C VAL A 182 16.22 -3.09 -0.10
N THR A 183 16.65 -2.96 1.16
CA THR A 183 17.91 -2.26 1.52
C THR A 183 19.14 -3.00 1.00
N LEU A 184 19.13 -4.34 1.06
CA LEU A 184 20.24 -5.17 0.59
C LEU A 184 20.08 -5.61 -0.87
N GLU A 185 18.98 -5.22 -1.52
CA GLU A 185 18.59 -5.65 -2.86
C GLU A 185 18.60 -7.20 -3.00
N ASP A 186 18.28 -7.91 -1.90
CA ASP A 186 18.25 -9.37 -1.82
C ASP A 186 16.81 -9.87 -1.70
N ARG A 187 16.21 -10.14 -2.87
CA ARG A 187 14.86 -10.74 -3.01
C ARG A 187 14.75 -12.10 -2.32
N GLY A 188 15.86 -12.82 -2.15
CA GLY A 188 15.90 -14.11 -1.46
C GLY A 188 15.61 -13.99 0.04
N ILE A 189 15.87 -12.82 0.67
CA ILE A 189 15.44 -12.56 2.05
C ILE A 189 13.91 -12.57 2.14
N ILE A 190 13.24 -11.89 1.20
CA ILE A 190 11.78 -11.80 1.17
C ILE A 190 11.19 -13.20 0.94
N GLU A 191 11.68 -13.91 -0.08
CA GLU A 191 11.17 -15.24 -0.45
C GLU A 191 11.27 -16.26 0.70
N ARG A 192 12.45 -16.42 1.30
CA ARG A 192 12.67 -17.43 2.34
C ARG A 192 11.90 -17.13 3.63
N ASN A 193 11.78 -15.85 3.99
CA ASN A 193 11.06 -15.48 5.20
C ASN A 193 9.54 -15.47 4.98
N ARG A 194 9.04 -15.19 3.76
CA ARG A 194 7.62 -15.41 3.43
C ARG A 194 7.27 -16.87 3.69
N ALA A 195 8.05 -17.83 3.19
CA ALA A 195 7.81 -19.25 3.43
C ALA A 195 7.76 -19.57 4.93
N THR A 196 8.68 -18.99 5.72
CA THR A 196 8.72 -19.16 7.18
C THR A 196 7.47 -18.63 7.89
N LEU A 197 6.91 -17.50 7.43
CA LEU A 197 5.67 -16.95 7.99
C LEU A 197 4.46 -17.81 7.62
N ARG A 198 4.41 -18.33 6.39
CA ARG A 198 3.35 -19.27 5.97
C ARG A 198 3.40 -20.56 6.81
N ASP A 199 4.58 -21.13 7.03
CA ASP A 199 4.77 -22.30 7.90
C ASP A 199 4.42 -22.02 9.37
N ARG A 200 4.52 -20.75 9.82
CA ARG A 200 4.06 -20.35 11.16
C ARG A 200 2.52 -20.34 11.23
N ILE A 201 1.86 -19.76 10.24
CA ILE A 201 0.40 -19.72 10.15
C ILE A 201 -0.17 -21.15 10.09
N ASP A 202 0.44 -22.03 9.30
CA ASP A 202 -0.01 -23.42 9.18
C ASP A 202 0.09 -24.20 10.50
N ARG A 203 0.97 -23.80 11.42
CA ARG A 203 1.06 -24.39 12.77
C ARG A 203 -0.06 -23.96 13.71
N TRP A 204 -0.86 -22.96 13.35
CA TRP A 204 -2.06 -22.60 14.11
C TRP A 204 -3.26 -23.46 13.75
N LEU A 205 -3.23 -24.16 12.61
CA LEU A 205 -4.38 -24.94 12.17
C LEU A 205 -4.66 -26.07 13.15
N LEU A 206 -5.91 -26.16 13.58
CA LEU A 206 -6.42 -27.33 14.29
C LEU A 206 -6.77 -28.42 13.26
N GLU A 207 -6.46 -29.68 13.58
CA GLU A 207 -6.85 -30.81 12.75
C GLU A 207 -8.40 -30.90 12.72
N GLU A 208 -9.00 -31.06 11.53
CA GLU A 208 -10.45 -31.31 11.41
C GLU A 208 -10.77 -32.70 12.01
N GLU A 209 -11.60 -32.74 13.06
CA GLU A 209 -12.09 -33.98 13.73
C GLU A 209 -13.03 -34.83 12.85
#